data_AF-G9KCN6-F1
#
_entry.id   AF-G9KCN6-F1
#
_cell.length_a   1.000
_cell.length_b   1.000
_cell.length_c   1.000
_cell.angle_alpha   90.00
_cell.angle_beta   90.00
_cell.angle_gamma   90.00
#
_symmetry.space_group_name_H-M   'P 1'
#
loop_
_entity.id
_entity.type
_entity.pdbx_description
1 polymer ?
#
loop_
_entity_poly.entity_id
_entity_poly.type
_entity_poly.pdbx_seq_one_letter_code
_entity_poly.pdbx_strand_id
1 'polypeptide(L)'
;PFRLLTGVEYVVGRKNCGILIEGDQSISRNHAVLTANFSVTNLSQIGETPILTIKDNSKYGTFVNEEKMQNGLSQALKTGDRVTFGVFESKFRVEYEPLVACSSCLDASGKTALNHTILQLGGHTVNNWTEECTHLVMISVKVTIKTICALICGRPIVKPEYFAEFLKAVKSNKQPPQIESFYPPIDEPAIGNKNIDLSGRQERKQIFKGKTFVFLNAKQHKKLSSAVVFGGGNARLITEENEEKDSFFSAPGICVVDVGITSSQILIPDSQIKWIHSIMDQLQRQGLRPIPEAEIGLAVIFMTTENYCDPQGQPNT
;
A
#
# COMPACT_ATOMS: atom_id res chain seq x y z
N PRO A 1 1.05 11.19 -21.79
CA PRO A 1 -0.26 11.36 -21.12
C PRO A 1 -0.25 12.65 -20.30
N PHE A 2 -1.37 13.38 -20.24
CA PHE A 2 -1.51 14.53 -19.36
C PHE A 2 -1.98 14.05 -17.98
N ARG A 3 -1.34 14.55 -16.91
CA ARG A 3 -1.73 14.25 -15.52
C ARG A 3 -2.36 15.48 -14.91
N LEU A 4 -3.52 15.30 -14.29
CA LEU A 4 -4.33 16.40 -13.76
C LEU A 4 -4.27 16.37 -12.24
N LEU A 5 -3.90 17.50 -11.64
CA LEU A 5 -3.90 17.68 -10.20
C LEU A 5 -5.29 18.08 -9.71
N THR A 6 -5.57 17.69 -8.47
CA THR A 6 -6.80 18.10 -7.79
C THR A 6 -6.82 19.62 -7.57
N GLY A 7 -7.98 20.23 -7.78
CA GLY A 7 -8.22 21.66 -7.51
C GLY A 7 -7.57 22.60 -8.51
N VAL A 8 -7.12 22.08 -9.65
CA VAL A 8 -6.52 22.86 -10.75
C VAL A 8 -7.44 22.82 -11.96
N GLU A 9 -7.69 23.98 -12.55
CA GLU A 9 -8.40 24.11 -13.83
C GLU A 9 -7.41 24.01 -14.99
N TYR A 10 -7.65 23.07 -15.89
CA TYR A 10 -6.85 22.84 -17.08
C TYR A 10 -7.63 23.27 -18.31
N VAL A 11 -7.24 24.39 -18.90
CA VAL A 11 -7.76 24.82 -20.20
C VAL A 11 -7.14 23.95 -21.30
N VAL A 12 -7.99 23.31 -22.08
CA VAL A 12 -7.65 22.61 -23.33
C VAL A 12 -7.82 23.59 -24.49
N GLY A 13 -6.86 23.66 -25.40
CA GLY A 13 -6.98 24.54 -26.56
C GLY A 13 -5.81 24.44 -27.54
N ARG A 14 -5.88 25.22 -28.62
CA ARG A 14 -4.83 25.24 -29.66
C ARG A 14 -3.71 26.24 -29.43
N LYS A 15 -3.82 27.12 -28.41
CA LYS A 15 -2.83 28.16 -28.11
C LYS A 15 -3.02 28.73 -26.70
N ASN A 16 -1.93 29.07 -26.01
CA ASN A 16 -1.91 29.75 -24.71
C ASN A 16 -2.81 29.08 -23.65
N CYS A 17 -2.61 27.78 -23.44
CA CYS A 17 -3.46 26.96 -22.58
C CYS A 17 -2.62 25.88 -21.86
N GLY A 18 -3.21 25.23 -20.85
CA GLY A 18 -2.52 24.20 -20.05
C GLY A 18 -2.37 22.86 -20.76
N ILE A 19 -3.34 22.50 -21.61
CA ILE A 19 -3.32 21.31 -22.45
C ILE A 19 -3.40 21.75 -23.91
N LEU A 20 -2.23 21.80 -24.55
CA LEU A 20 -2.08 22.26 -25.93
C LEU A 20 -2.35 21.12 -26.92
N ILE A 21 -3.30 21.34 -27.84
CA ILE A 21 -3.58 20.46 -28.98
C ILE A 21 -3.15 21.19 -30.25
N GLU A 22 -2.10 20.71 -30.90
CA GLU A 22 -1.54 21.30 -32.12
C GLU A 22 -2.08 20.62 -33.38
N GLY A 23 -2.02 21.33 -34.52
CA GLY A 23 -2.37 20.76 -35.83
C GLY A 23 -3.87 20.61 -36.12
N ASP A 24 -4.74 20.80 -35.14
CA ASP A 24 -6.20 20.70 -35.31
C ASP A 24 -6.87 22.09 -35.34
N GLN A 25 -7.34 22.49 -36.53
CA GLN A 25 -7.97 23.80 -36.75
C GLN A 25 -9.38 23.92 -36.18
N SER A 26 -10.01 22.80 -35.82
CA SER A 26 -11.32 22.79 -35.17
C SER A 26 -11.23 23.08 -33.66
N ILE A 27 -10.01 23.14 -33.10
CA ILE A 27 -9.82 23.42 -31.68
C ILE A 27 -9.88 24.93 -31.41
N SER A 28 -10.79 25.39 -30.56
CA SER A 28 -10.80 26.77 -30.05
C SER A 28 -9.56 27.09 -29.20
N ARG A 29 -9.23 28.38 -29.02
CA ARG A 29 -8.12 28.78 -28.12
C ARG A 29 -8.43 28.45 -26.65
N ASN A 30 -9.68 28.64 -26.24
CA ASN A 30 -10.26 28.11 -25.01
C ASN A 30 -11.34 27.11 -25.43
N HIS A 31 -10.98 25.84 -25.56
CA HIS A 31 -11.87 24.81 -26.09
C HIS A 31 -12.73 24.20 -25.00
N ALA A 32 -12.08 23.70 -23.95
CA ALA A 32 -12.75 23.11 -22.81
C ALA A 32 -11.95 23.38 -21.55
N VAL A 33 -12.60 23.27 -20.40
CA VAL A 33 -11.97 23.32 -19.09
C VAL A 33 -12.16 21.97 -18.41
N LEU A 34 -11.05 21.39 -17.94
CA LEU A 34 -11.02 20.17 -17.14
C LEU A 34 -10.68 20.51 -15.70
N THR A 35 -11.42 19.95 -14.75
CA THR A 35 -11.17 20.15 -13.32
C THR A 35 -11.31 18.83 -12.58
N ALA A 36 -10.24 18.41 -11.89
CA ALA A 36 -10.29 17.27 -10.98
C ALA A 36 -10.61 17.74 -9.56
N ASN A 37 -11.64 17.18 -8.94
CA ASN A 37 -12.05 17.51 -7.58
C ASN A 37 -11.87 16.29 -6.67
N PHE A 38 -11.20 16.50 -5.54
CA PHE A 38 -10.98 15.48 -4.53
C PHE A 38 -10.88 16.14 -3.16
N SER A 39 -11.76 15.72 -2.25
CA SER A 39 -11.87 16.33 -0.92
C SER A 39 -10.84 15.76 0.04
N VAL A 40 -10.35 16.60 0.96
CA VAL A 40 -9.51 16.15 2.09
C VAL A 40 -10.19 15.11 2.96
N THR A 41 -11.53 15.12 3.04
CA THR A 41 -12.32 14.11 3.78
C THR A 41 -12.19 12.71 3.20
N ASN A 42 -11.85 12.62 1.91
CA ASN A 42 -11.76 11.36 1.18
C ASN A 42 -10.32 10.80 1.20
N LEU A 43 -9.35 11.52 1.76
CA LEU A 43 -7.93 11.16 1.75
C LEU A 43 -7.66 9.77 2.37
N SER A 44 -8.47 9.34 3.34
CA SER A 44 -8.37 8.01 3.97
C SER A 44 -9.40 6.99 3.46
N GLN A 45 -10.27 7.39 2.52
CA GLN A 45 -11.36 6.57 1.99
C GLN A 45 -11.00 6.08 0.59
N ILE A 46 -10.30 4.93 0.50
CA ILE A 46 -9.78 4.41 -0.78
C ILE A 46 -10.91 4.18 -1.83
N GLY A 47 -12.14 3.91 -1.39
CA GLY A 47 -13.30 3.73 -2.28
C GLY A 47 -13.79 5.00 -2.98
N GLU A 48 -13.38 6.19 -2.53
CA GLU A 48 -13.76 7.47 -3.13
C GLU A 48 -12.63 7.97 -4.04
N THR A 49 -12.85 8.04 -5.35
CA THR A 49 -11.84 8.52 -6.32
C THR A 49 -12.07 9.99 -6.69
N PRO A 50 -11.04 10.72 -7.17
CA PRO A 50 -11.23 12.06 -7.73
C PRO A 50 -12.29 12.10 -8.83
N ILE A 51 -13.12 13.13 -8.81
CA ILE A 51 -14.14 13.37 -9.85
C ILE A 51 -13.55 14.34 -10.86
N LEU A 52 -13.31 13.86 -12.08
CA LEU A 52 -12.93 14.71 -13.21
C LEU A 52 -14.19 15.28 -13.86
N THR A 53 -14.25 16.59 -14.03
CA THR A 53 -15.30 17.25 -14.81
C THR A 53 -14.73 17.94 -16.02
N ILE A 54 -15.54 18.04 -17.07
CA ILE A 54 -15.23 18.74 -18.31
C ILE A 54 -16.34 19.73 -18.63
N LYS A 55 -15.98 20.92 -19.09
CA LYS A 55 -16.91 21.94 -19.59
C LYS A 55 -16.48 22.39 -20.98
N ASP A 56 -17.33 22.17 -21.97
CA ASP A 56 -17.12 22.65 -23.35
C ASP A 56 -17.39 24.16 -23.44
N ASN A 57 -16.51 24.89 -24.10
CA ASN A 57 -16.66 26.31 -24.43
C ASN A 57 -16.38 26.56 -25.93
N SER A 58 -16.31 25.49 -26.73
CA SER A 58 -15.74 25.55 -28.07
C SER A 58 -16.74 25.93 -29.14
N LYS A 59 -16.24 26.26 -30.34
CA LYS A 59 -17.08 26.55 -31.50
C LYS A 59 -17.62 25.27 -32.14
N TYR A 60 -16.79 24.23 -32.22
CA TYR A 60 -17.11 23.00 -32.95
C TYR A 60 -17.63 21.87 -32.04
N GLY A 61 -17.48 22.02 -30.73
CA GLY A 61 -17.97 21.11 -29.70
C GLY A 61 -16.90 20.17 -29.17
N THR A 62 -17.19 19.64 -27.98
CA THR A 62 -16.50 18.50 -27.38
C THR A 62 -17.45 17.31 -27.35
N PHE A 63 -16.93 16.09 -27.55
CA PHE A 63 -17.70 14.86 -27.55
C PHE A 63 -17.19 13.90 -26.49
N VAL A 64 -18.09 13.30 -25.73
CA VAL A 64 -17.78 12.26 -24.73
C VAL A 64 -18.48 10.98 -25.19
N ASN A 65 -17.72 9.92 -25.44
CA ASN A 65 -18.22 8.66 -25.98
C ASN A 65 -19.08 8.86 -27.25
N GLU A 66 -18.58 9.69 -28.17
CA GLU A 66 -19.23 10.06 -29.44
C GLU A 66 -20.49 10.93 -29.31
N GLU A 67 -20.95 11.20 -28.09
CA GLU A 67 -22.07 12.10 -27.82
C GLU A 67 -21.57 13.54 -27.65
N LYS A 68 -22.19 14.48 -28.39
CA LYS A 68 -21.84 15.89 -28.32
C LYS A 68 -22.29 16.48 -26.99
N MET A 69 -21.36 17.10 -26.27
CA MET A 69 -21.68 17.82 -25.04
C MET A 69 -22.54 19.05 -25.32
N GLN A 70 -23.35 19.43 -24.34
CA GLN A 70 -24.01 20.73 -24.34
C GLN A 70 -23.00 21.82 -23.97
N ASN A 71 -22.84 22.80 -24.87
CA ASN A 71 -21.91 23.91 -24.69
C ASN A 71 -22.22 24.70 -23.41
N GLY A 72 -21.19 24.99 -22.62
CA GLY A 72 -21.27 25.75 -21.37
C GLY A 72 -21.69 24.95 -20.14
N LEU A 73 -22.14 23.70 -20.29
CA LEU A 73 -22.48 22.82 -19.17
C LEU A 73 -21.31 21.90 -18.80
N SER A 74 -21.14 21.69 -17.49
CA SER A 74 -20.15 20.75 -16.97
C SER A 74 -20.71 19.33 -16.95
N GLN A 75 -19.89 18.36 -17.33
CA GLN A 75 -20.19 16.93 -17.29
C GLN A 75 -19.09 16.21 -16.50
N ALA A 76 -19.47 15.25 -15.66
CA ALA A 76 -18.51 14.38 -14.99
C ALA A 76 -18.02 13.27 -15.93
N LEU A 77 -16.73 12.98 -15.89
CA LEU A 77 -16.06 11.94 -16.66
C LEU A 77 -15.72 10.75 -15.77
N LYS A 78 -15.75 9.57 -16.36
CA LYS A 78 -15.37 8.30 -15.73
C LYS A 78 -14.12 7.73 -16.37
N THR A 79 -13.40 6.90 -15.63
CA THR A 79 -12.30 6.12 -16.21
C THR A 79 -12.82 5.28 -17.37
N GLY A 80 -12.07 5.29 -18.48
CA GLY A 80 -12.45 4.65 -19.73
C GLY A 80 -13.18 5.54 -20.73
N ASP A 81 -13.76 6.68 -20.32
CA ASP A 81 -14.46 7.60 -21.23
C ASP A 81 -13.53 8.11 -22.33
N ARG A 82 -14.07 8.18 -23.56
CA ARG A 82 -13.37 8.70 -24.74
C ARG A 82 -13.79 10.13 -24.98
N VAL A 83 -12.83 11.05 -25.00
CA VAL A 83 -13.08 12.48 -25.19
C VAL A 83 -12.49 12.91 -26.53
N THR A 84 -13.31 13.48 -27.40
CA THR A 84 -12.89 14.07 -28.67
C THR A 84 -13.10 15.57 -28.60
N PHE A 85 -12.04 16.34 -28.83
CA PHE A 85 -12.13 17.79 -28.93
C PHE A 85 -12.25 18.19 -30.41
N GLY A 86 -13.23 19.02 -30.75
CA GLY A 86 -13.44 19.44 -32.14
C GLY A 86 -13.99 18.33 -33.02
N VAL A 87 -13.71 18.40 -34.33
CA VAL A 87 -14.31 17.52 -35.36
C VAL A 87 -13.29 16.67 -36.12
N PHE A 88 -12.03 16.67 -35.72
CA PHE A 88 -10.97 15.84 -36.33
C PHE A 88 -10.48 14.75 -35.35
N GLU A 89 -9.18 14.47 -35.33
CA GLU A 89 -8.58 13.30 -34.67
C GLU A 89 -8.01 13.59 -33.27
N SER A 90 -8.41 14.70 -32.64
CA SER A 90 -8.01 15.07 -31.29
C SER A 90 -8.75 14.24 -30.21
N LYS A 91 -8.42 12.95 -30.15
CA LYS A 91 -9.08 11.92 -29.34
C LYS A 91 -8.23 11.50 -28.14
N PHE A 92 -8.85 11.44 -26.97
CA PHE A 92 -8.24 11.12 -25.69
C PHE A 92 -9.06 10.06 -24.95
N ARG A 93 -8.45 9.39 -23.98
CA ARG A 93 -9.12 8.51 -23.04
C ARG A 93 -8.83 8.95 -21.62
N VAL A 94 -9.86 8.99 -20.79
CA VAL A 94 -9.74 9.28 -19.36
C VAL A 94 -9.31 8.02 -18.64
N GLU A 95 -8.30 8.12 -17.79
CA GLU A 95 -7.84 7.00 -16.96
C GLU A 95 -7.62 7.46 -15.53
N TYR A 96 -8.07 6.64 -14.57
CA TYR A 96 -7.69 6.77 -13.17
C TYR A 96 -6.54 5.82 -12.86
N GLU A 97 -5.42 6.36 -12.41
CA GLU A 97 -4.27 5.61 -11.91
C GLU A 97 -4.31 5.63 -10.38
N PRO A 98 -4.60 4.51 -9.69
CA PRO A 98 -4.69 4.47 -8.24
C PRO A 98 -3.38 4.88 -7.57
N LEU A 99 -3.47 5.72 -6.54
CA LEU A 99 -2.33 6.11 -5.71
C LEU A 99 -2.75 6.01 -4.25
N VAL A 100 -2.30 4.94 -3.59
CA VAL A 100 -2.54 4.72 -2.16
C VAL A 100 -1.19 4.60 -1.45
N ALA A 101 -0.86 5.59 -0.63
CA ALA A 101 0.40 5.68 0.12
C ALA A 101 0.18 5.28 1.58
N CYS A 102 0.89 4.24 2.04
CA CYS A 102 0.93 3.90 3.46
C CYS A 102 2.20 4.50 4.08
N SER A 103 2.08 5.28 5.15
CA SER A 103 3.26 5.83 5.84
C SER A 103 3.73 4.92 6.97
N SER A 104 5.04 4.83 7.18
CA SER A 104 5.65 4.15 8.33
C SER A 104 6.82 4.93 8.88
N CYS A 105 6.94 4.99 10.21
CA CYS A 105 8.01 5.69 10.92
C CYS A 105 8.21 7.16 10.53
N LEU A 106 7.18 7.82 9.98
CA LEU A 106 7.17 9.26 9.76
C LEU A 106 6.68 10.00 11.01
N ASP A 107 7.32 11.13 11.31
CA ASP A 107 6.90 12.08 12.32
C ASP A 107 5.64 12.86 11.89
N ALA A 108 5.11 13.71 12.77
CA ALA A 108 3.87 14.44 12.52
C ALA A 108 3.98 15.43 11.35
N SER A 109 5.12 16.11 11.22
CA SER A 109 5.43 17.02 10.12
C SER A 109 5.54 16.27 8.79
N GLY A 110 6.29 15.17 8.75
CA GLY A 110 6.45 14.33 7.57
C GLY A 110 5.14 13.74 7.09
N LYS A 111 4.28 13.28 8.01
CA LYS A 111 2.92 12.81 7.66
C LYS A 111 2.06 13.93 7.08
N THR A 112 2.08 15.11 7.69
CA THR A 112 1.31 16.27 7.20
C THR A 112 1.75 16.67 5.79
N ALA A 113 3.06 16.73 5.54
CA ALA A 113 3.62 17.06 4.23
C ALA A 113 3.27 16.00 3.16
N LEU A 114 3.36 14.71 3.52
CA LEU A 114 2.95 13.61 2.66
C LEU A 114 1.46 13.71 2.31
N ASN A 115 0.59 13.85 3.33
CA ASN A 115 -0.86 13.97 3.14
C ASN A 115 -1.24 15.09 2.18
N HIS A 116 -0.63 16.28 2.36
CA HIS A 116 -0.86 17.41 1.46
C HIS A 116 -0.44 17.10 0.02
N THR A 117 0.73 16.48 -0.16
CA THR A 117 1.26 16.13 -1.49
C THR A 117 0.39 15.08 -2.19
N ILE A 118 0.01 14.02 -1.47
CA ILE A 118 -0.84 12.96 -1.99
C ILE A 118 -2.24 13.47 -2.33
N LEU A 119 -2.81 14.35 -1.50
CA LEU A 119 -4.10 14.99 -1.78
C LEU A 119 -4.07 15.76 -3.10
N GLN A 120 -3.02 16.55 -3.36
CA GLN A 120 -2.88 17.30 -4.61
C GLN A 120 -2.76 16.37 -5.83
N LEU A 121 -2.14 15.20 -5.66
CA LEU A 121 -2.05 14.16 -6.67
C LEU A 121 -3.36 13.37 -6.85
N GLY A 122 -4.39 13.64 -6.04
CA GLY A 122 -5.67 12.89 -6.09
C GLY A 122 -5.57 11.47 -5.54
N GLY A 123 -4.59 11.20 -4.69
CA GLY A 123 -4.38 9.89 -4.06
C GLY A 123 -4.84 9.83 -2.61
N HIS A 124 -4.64 8.68 -2.00
CA HIS A 124 -5.04 8.36 -0.64
C HIS A 124 -3.84 8.12 0.27
N THR A 125 -3.97 8.47 1.54
CA THR A 125 -3.01 8.09 2.58
C THR A 125 -3.67 7.22 3.63
N VAL A 126 -3.04 6.09 3.95
CA VAL A 126 -3.55 5.14 4.94
C VAL A 126 -2.56 4.84 6.05
N ASN A 127 -3.11 4.55 7.23
CA ASN A 127 -2.34 4.25 8.43
C ASN A 127 -2.06 2.76 8.59
N ASN A 128 -2.82 1.89 7.95
CA ASN A 128 -2.63 0.43 7.95
C ASN A 128 -2.40 -0.03 6.52
N TRP A 129 -1.58 -1.06 6.36
CA TRP A 129 -1.35 -1.64 5.05
C TRP A 129 -2.56 -2.46 4.58
N THR A 130 -2.89 -2.35 3.30
CA THR A 130 -3.90 -3.13 2.58
C THR A 130 -3.32 -3.53 1.21
N GLU A 131 -3.93 -4.49 0.51
CA GLU A 131 -3.46 -4.88 -0.84
C GLU A 131 -3.63 -3.77 -1.89
N GLU A 132 -4.54 -2.81 -1.61
CA GLU A 132 -4.74 -1.60 -2.42
C GLU A 132 -3.58 -0.61 -2.29
N CYS A 133 -2.74 -0.74 -1.24
CA CYS A 133 -1.56 0.10 -1.09
C CYS A 133 -0.63 -0.06 -2.29
N THR A 134 -0.24 1.07 -2.84
CA THR A 134 0.66 1.16 -4.00
C THR A 134 2.10 1.41 -3.59
N HIS A 135 2.31 2.13 -2.48
CA HIS A 135 3.63 2.53 -2.00
C HIS A 135 3.67 2.47 -0.47
N LEU A 136 4.81 2.03 0.07
CA LEU A 136 5.18 2.26 1.47
C LEU A 136 6.11 3.47 1.54
N VAL A 137 5.82 4.41 2.44
CA VAL A 137 6.58 5.66 2.57
C VAL A 137 7.32 5.70 3.90
N MET A 138 8.64 5.83 3.84
CA MET A 138 9.52 5.93 5.02
C MET A 138 10.86 6.59 4.68
N ILE A 139 11.48 7.26 5.66
CA ILE A 139 12.77 7.96 5.49
C ILE A 139 13.93 6.96 5.44
N SER A 140 13.90 5.96 6.32
CA SER A 140 14.84 4.84 6.38
C SER A 140 14.07 3.54 6.59
N VAL A 141 14.59 2.42 6.07
CA VAL A 141 13.94 1.11 6.21
C VAL A 141 14.11 0.58 7.62
N LYS A 142 12.98 0.37 8.30
CA LYS A 142 12.83 -0.36 9.57
C LYS A 142 11.98 -1.61 9.31
N VAL A 143 12.16 -2.67 10.09
CA VAL A 143 11.38 -3.92 9.97
C VAL A 143 10.07 -3.80 10.74
N THR A 144 9.21 -2.94 10.21
CA THR A 144 7.83 -2.82 10.69
C THR A 144 6.93 -3.83 9.97
N ILE A 145 5.76 -4.12 10.53
CA ILE A 145 4.78 -4.97 9.85
C ILE A 145 4.37 -4.41 8.48
N LYS A 146 4.34 -3.09 8.32
CA LYS A 146 4.03 -2.45 7.03
C LYS A 146 5.12 -2.71 5.99
N THR A 147 6.38 -2.71 6.42
CA THR A 147 7.54 -3.12 5.60
C THR A 147 7.36 -4.54 5.12
N ILE A 148 7.05 -5.45 6.05
CA ILE A 148 6.83 -6.86 5.73
C ILE A 148 5.68 -7.04 4.74
N CYS A 149 4.52 -6.44 4.98
CA CYS A 149 3.39 -6.51 4.05
C CYS A 149 3.71 -5.90 2.69
N ALA A 150 4.42 -4.77 2.63
CA ALA A 150 4.82 -4.15 1.36
C ALA A 150 5.73 -5.06 0.54
N LEU A 151 6.71 -5.69 1.18
CA LEU A 151 7.61 -6.65 0.53
C LEU A 151 6.86 -7.88 0.02
N ILE A 152 5.93 -8.42 0.82
CA ILE A 152 5.07 -9.55 0.42
C ILE A 152 4.21 -9.19 -0.78
N CYS A 153 3.56 -8.02 -0.75
CA CYS A 153 2.72 -7.54 -1.85
C CYS A 153 3.53 -7.10 -3.08
N GLY A 154 4.87 -7.10 -3.01
CA GLY A 154 5.75 -6.67 -4.09
C GLY A 154 5.62 -5.18 -4.41
N ARG A 155 5.33 -4.35 -3.40
CA ARG A 155 5.18 -2.89 -3.54
C ARG A 155 6.47 -2.17 -3.16
N PRO A 156 6.80 -1.06 -3.84
CA PRO A 156 8.00 -0.29 -3.57
C PRO A 156 7.94 0.41 -2.20
N ILE A 157 9.12 0.56 -1.60
CA ILE A 157 9.36 1.36 -0.41
C ILE A 157 10.12 2.61 -0.86
N VAL A 158 9.56 3.79 -0.63
CA VAL A 158 10.11 5.07 -1.13
C VAL A 158 10.20 6.11 -0.03
N LYS A 159 11.11 7.06 -0.21
CA LYS A 159 11.16 8.26 0.63
C LYS A 159 10.02 9.24 0.30
N PRO A 160 9.56 10.07 1.25
CA PRO A 160 8.51 11.07 1.00
C PRO A 160 8.81 12.01 -0.19
N GLU A 161 10.08 12.31 -0.44
CA GLU A 161 10.55 13.22 -1.49
C GLU A 161 10.16 12.74 -2.90
N TYR A 162 9.93 11.44 -3.09
CA TYR A 162 9.43 10.89 -4.35
C TYR A 162 8.14 11.59 -4.78
N PHE A 163 7.18 11.71 -3.85
CA PHE A 163 5.89 12.33 -4.16
C PHE A 163 6.01 13.85 -4.33
N ALA A 164 6.93 14.50 -3.60
CA ALA A 164 7.19 15.93 -3.78
C ALA A 164 7.74 16.23 -5.19
N GLU A 165 8.71 15.44 -5.66
CA GLU A 165 9.24 15.57 -7.02
C GLU A 165 8.24 15.10 -8.08
N PHE A 166 7.39 14.11 -7.78
CA PHE A 166 6.31 13.72 -8.69
C PHE A 166 5.28 14.85 -8.86
N LEU A 167 4.84 15.47 -7.78
CA LEU A 167 3.94 16.63 -7.83
C LEU A 167 4.54 17.78 -8.66
N LYS A 168 5.83 18.07 -8.46
CA LYS A 168 6.56 19.09 -9.23
C LYS A 168 6.69 18.74 -10.72
N ALA A 169 6.92 17.46 -11.03
CA ALA A 169 6.95 16.98 -12.40
C ALA A 169 5.59 17.16 -13.09
N VAL A 170 4.48 16.83 -12.41
CA VAL A 170 3.12 17.04 -12.94
C VAL A 170 2.85 18.54 -13.16
N LYS A 171 3.17 19.41 -12.19
CA LYS A 171 3.03 20.87 -12.34
C LYS A 171 3.82 21.44 -13.53
N SER A 172 4.93 20.81 -13.88
CA SER A 172 5.80 21.23 -14.98
C SER A 172 5.54 20.49 -16.29
N ASN A 173 4.50 19.65 -16.35
CA ASN A 173 4.21 18.75 -17.48
C ASN A 173 5.43 17.89 -17.92
N LYS A 174 6.21 17.41 -16.94
CA LYS A 174 7.38 16.54 -17.13
C LYS A 174 7.05 15.09 -16.76
N GLN A 175 7.93 14.16 -17.15
CA GLN A 175 7.82 12.75 -16.77
C GLN A 175 7.98 12.58 -15.26
N PRO A 176 7.28 11.60 -14.64
CA PRO A 176 7.46 11.27 -13.24
C PRO A 176 8.92 10.91 -12.91
N PRO A 177 9.37 11.16 -11.67
CA PRO A 177 10.69 10.73 -11.22
C PRO A 177 10.84 9.21 -11.29
N GLN A 178 12.06 8.74 -11.54
CA GLN A 178 12.38 7.31 -11.44
C GLN A 178 12.34 6.88 -9.97
N ILE A 179 11.56 5.85 -9.66
CA ILE A 179 11.26 5.45 -8.28
C ILE A 179 12.50 4.92 -7.54
N GLU A 180 13.41 4.28 -8.28
CA GLU A 180 14.65 3.69 -7.78
C GLU A 180 15.58 4.73 -7.15
N SER A 181 15.53 5.98 -7.65
CA SER A 181 16.29 7.12 -7.11
C SER A 181 15.82 7.55 -5.72
N PHE A 182 14.68 7.03 -5.25
CA PHE A 182 14.05 7.40 -3.99
C PHE A 182 13.92 6.22 -3.03
N TYR A 183 14.66 5.13 -3.24
CA TYR A 183 14.73 4.07 -2.25
C TYR A 183 15.40 4.56 -0.95
N PRO A 184 14.76 4.34 0.22
CA PRO A 184 15.34 4.73 1.49
C PRO A 184 16.54 3.85 1.85
N PRO A 185 17.56 4.40 2.54
CA PRO A 185 18.63 3.59 3.09
C PRO A 185 18.08 2.61 4.14
N ILE A 186 18.74 1.47 4.29
CA ILE A 186 18.41 0.50 5.34
C ILE A 186 19.02 0.98 6.65
N ASP A 187 18.20 1.04 7.69
CA ASP A 187 18.60 1.41 9.05
C ASP A 187 17.91 0.46 10.01
N GLU A 188 18.30 -0.81 10.02
CA GLU A 188 17.68 -1.81 10.88
C GLU A 188 18.73 -2.70 11.56
N PRO A 189 18.93 -2.55 12.89
CA PRO A 189 19.84 -3.39 13.65
C PRO A 189 19.54 -4.88 13.54
N ALA A 190 18.26 -5.27 13.46
CA ALA A 190 17.84 -6.68 13.43
C ALA A 190 18.31 -7.45 12.18
N ILE A 191 18.68 -6.76 11.09
CA ILE A 191 19.15 -7.39 9.85
C ILE A 191 20.66 -7.21 9.63
N GLY A 192 21.30 -6.29 10.37
CA GLY A 192 22.73 -5.99 10.27
C GLY A 192 23.14 -5.43 8.89
N ASN A 193 24.43 -5.56 8.54
CA ASN A 193 25.00 -5.06 7.27
C ASN A 193 24.83 -6.05 6.09
N LYS A 194 23.82 -6.93 6.13
CA LYS A 194 23.59 -7.88 5.04
C LYS A 194 23.06 -7.14 3.81
N ASN A 195 23.53 -7.53 2.62
CA ASN A 195 22.92 -7.08 1.36
C ASN A 195 21.54 -7.72 1.24
N ILE A 196 20.51 -6.96 1.64
CA ILE A 196 19.13 -7.43 1.67
C ILE A 196 18.45 -6.98 0.38
N ASP A 197 17.82 -7.94 -0.29
CA ASP A 197 16.96 -7.64 -1.42
C ASP A 197 15.61 -7.11 -0.92
N LEU A 198 15.35 -5.82 -1.08
CA LEU A 198 14.05 -5.20 -0.76
C LEU A 198 13.20 -4.93 -2.01
N SER A 199 13.61 -5.44 -3.17
CA SER A 199 12.86 -5.32 -4.41
C SER A 199 11.59 -6.19 -4.38
N GLY A 200 10.63 -5.93 -5.27
CA GLY A 200 9.42 -6.75 -5.37
C GLY A 200 9.71 -8.17 -5.86
N ARG A 201 9.44 -9.17 -5.01
CA ARG A 201 9.65 -10.61 -5.29
C ARG A 201 8.32 -11.35 -5.14
N GLN A 202 7.86 -12.02 -6.21
CA GLN A 202 6.56 -12.72 -6.19
C GLN A 202 6.57 -13.94 -5.25
N GLU A 203 7.74 -14.51 -5.02
CA GLU A 203 7.99 -15.63 -4.11
C GLU A 203 7.50 -15.31 -2.68
N ARG A 204 7.60 -14.05 -2.26
CA ARG A 204 7.15 -13.62 -0.92
C ARG A 204 5.65 -13.76 -0.71
N LYS A 205 4.82 -13.74 -1.76
CA LYS A 205 3.36 -13.96 -1.64
C LYS A 205 3.00 -15.37 -1.21
N GLN A 206 3.96 -16.30 -1.26
CA GLN A 206 3.75 -17.71 -0.92
C GLN A 206 4.74 -18.17 0.16
N ILE A 207 5.44 -17.25 0.82
CA ILE A 207 6.47 -17.56 1.81
C ILE A 207 5.96 -18.41 2.97
N PHE A 208 4.69 -18.25 3.33
CA PHE A 208 4.02 -18.98 4.41
C PHE A 208 3.07 -20.07 3.91
N LYS A 209 3.15 -20.44 2.62
CA LYS A 209 2.29 -21.48 2.05
C LYS A 209 2.42 -22.79 2.83
N GLY A 210 1.27 -23.34 3.22
CA GLY A 210 1.20 -24.58 4.00
C GLY A 210 1.48 -24.41 5.50
N LYS A 211 1.72 -23.19 5.99
CA LYS A 211 1.89 -22.91 7.41
C LYS A 211 0.63 -22.27 8.02
N THR A 212 0.36 -22.61 9.27
CA THR A 212 -0.67 -21.96 10.09
C THR A 212 -0.01 -21.36 11.32
N PHE A 213 -0.02 -20.03 11.43
CA PHE A 213 0.46 -19.30 12.58
C PHE A 213 -0.65 -19.19 13.62
N VAL A 214 -0.41 -19.76 14.78
CA VAL A 214 -1.32 -19.78 15.92
C VAL A 214 -0.87 -18.72 16.90
N PHE A 215 -1.75 -17.75 17.15
CA PHE A 215 -1.54 -16.68 18.11
C PHE A 215 -2.35 -16.98 19.37
N LEU A 216 -1.72 -16.85 20.53
CA LEU A 216 -2.37 -17.00 21.84
C LEU A 216 -2.76 -15.63 22.46
N ASN A 217 -2.50 -14.55 21.72
CA ASN A 217 -2.73 -13.17 22.13
C ASN A 217 -3.40 -12.38 20.98
N ALA A 218 -4.57 -11.82 21.26
CA ALA A 218 -5.34 -11.03 20.29
C ALA A 218 -4.59 -9.80 19.75
N LYS A 219 -3.71 -9.18 20.56
CA LYS A 219 -2.90 -8.03 20.16
C LYS A 219 -1.86 -8.42 19.11
N GLN A 220 -1.17 -9.55 19.31
CA GLN A 220 -0.22 -10.07 18.32
C GLN A 220 -0.93 -10.54 17.06
N HIS A 221 -2.06 -11.24 17.20
CA HIS A 221 -2.89 -11.65 16.07
C HIS A 221 -3.32 -10.44 15.22
N LYS A 222 -3.89 -9.40 15.86
CA LYS A 222 -4.31 -8.16 15.17
C LYS A 222 -3.15 -7.47 14.47
N LYS A 223 -1.94 -7.53 15.04
CA LYS A 223 -0.74 -6.90 14.49
C LYS A 223 -0.23 -7.67 13.27
N LEU A 224 -0.18 -9.00 13.31
CA LEU A 224 0.65 -9.80 12.39
C LEU A 224 -0.14 -10.66 11.40
N SER A 225 -1.42 -10.92 11.66
CA SER A 225 -2.24 -11.83 10.84
C SER A 225 -2.26 -11.44 9.36
N SER A 226 -2.30 -10.14 9.05
CA SER A 226 -2.30 -9.66 7.66
C SER A 226 -1.03 -10.08 6.91
N ALA A 227 0.14 -10.02 7.53
CA ALA A 227 1.38 -10.45 6.87
C ALA A 227 1.39 -11.96 6.62
N VAL A 228 0.89 -12.75 7.59
CA VAL A 228 0.76 -14.20 7.42
C VAL A 228 -0.15 -14.52 6.24
N VAL A 229 -1.32 -13.89 6.18
CA VAL A 229 -2.32 -14.11 5.12
C VAL A 229 -1.80 -13.65 3.76
N PHE A 230 -1.21 -12.44 3.66
CA PHE A 230 -0.63 -11.97 2.40
C PHE A 230 0.52 -12.87 1.92
N GLY A 231 1.26 -13.49 2.83
CA GLY A 231 2.31 -14.45 2.52
C GLY A 231 1.82 -15.86 2.18
N GLY A 232 0.50 -16.07 2.09
CA GLY A 232 -0.11 -17.35 1.70
C GLY A 232 -0.26 -18.36 2.84
N GLY A 233 -0.09 -17.93 4.09
CA GLY A 233 -0.31 -18.75 5.28
C GLY A 233 -1.69 -18.52 5.91
N ASN A 234 -2.00 -19.31 6.92
CA ASN A 234 -3.20 -19.12 7.74
C ASN A 234 -2.83 -18.48 9.09
N ALA A 235 -3.60 -17.49 9.53
CA ALA A 235 -3.49 -16.94 10.89
C ALA A 235 -4.70 -17.39 11.72
N ARG A 236 -4.46 -17.92 12.92
CA ARG A 236 -5.51 -18.32 13.86
C ARG A 236 -5.27 -17.73 15.24
N LEU A 237 -6.32 -17.24 15.87
CA LEU A 237 -6.32 -16.84 17.28
C LEU A 237 -6.99 -17.94 18.10
N ILE A 238 -6.27 -18.46 19.09
CA ILE A 238 -6.79 -19.41 20.08
C ILE A 238 -6.78 -18.71 21.45
N THR A 239 -7.79 -19.01 22.25
CA THR A 239 -8.03 -18.58 23.62
C THR A 239 -8.36 -19.79 24.49
N GLU A 240 -8.34 -19.61 25.81
CA GLU A 240 -8.72 -20.65 26.79
C GLU A 240 -10.13 -21.22 26.53
N GLU A 241 -11.04 -20.39 25.99
CA GLU A 241 -12.44 -20.77 25.73
C GLU A 241 -12.64 -21.61 24.45
N ASN A 242 -11.66 -21.63 23.54
CA ASN A 242 -11.75 -22.32 22.25
C ASN A 242 -10.52 -23.20 21.96
N GLU A 243 -10.03 -23.84 23.02
CA GLU A 243 -8.83 -24.67 22.97
C GLU A 243 -8.97 -25.85 21.99
N GLU A 244 -7.89 -26.07 21.23
CA GLU A 244 -7.77 -27.17 20.27
C GLU A 244 -7.14 -28.39 20.94
N LYS A 245 -7.39 -29.58 20.38
CA LYS A 245 -6.77 -30.83 20.89
C LYS A 245 -5.26 -30.80 20.74
N ASP A 246 -4.54 -31.50 21.61
CA ASP A 246 -3.08 -31.56 21.59
C ASP A 246 -2.48 -31.94 20.22
N SER A 247 -3.15 -32.85 19.51
CA SER A 247 -2.74 -33.30 18.17
C SER A 247 -2.73 -32.19 17.12
N PHE A 248 -3.51 -31.12 17.33
CA PHE A 248 -3.51 -29.95 16.45
C PHE A 248 -2.15 -29.26 16.48
N PHE A 249 -1.59 -29.00 17.67
CA PHE A 249 -0.32 -28.30 17.81
C PHE A 249 0.88 -29.09 17.27
N SER A 250 0.74 -30.42 17.16
CA SER A 250 1.75 -31.30 16.55
C SER A 250 1.64 -31.44 15.03
N ALA A 251 0.57 -30.93 14.42
CA ALA A 251 0.33 -31.13 13.00
C ALA A 251 1.40 -30.42 12.15
N PRO A 252 1.83 -31.02 11.02
CA PRO A 252 2.81 -30.38 10.14
C PRO A 252 2.37 -28.97 9.71
N GLY A 253 3.30 -28.01 9.80
CA GLY A 253 3.06 -26.62 9.40
C GLY A 253 2.42 -25.73 10.47
N ILE A 254 2.08 -26.25 11.65
CA ILE A 254 1.61 -25.42 12.76
C ILE A 254 2.79 -24.67 13.40
N CYS A 255 2.65 -23.35 13.48
CA CYS A 255 3.65 -22.44 14.05
C CYS A 255 3.00 -21.66 15.19
N VAL A 256 3.22 -22.08 16.45
CA VAL A 256 2.70 -21.35 17.61
C VAL A 256 3.59 -20.14 17.86
N VAL A 257 3.02 -18.94 17.83
CA VAL A 257 3.75 -17.68 18.01
C VAL A 257 3.98 -17.43 19.49
N ASP A 258 5.23 -17.16 19.86
CA ASP A 258 5.61 -16.81 21.22
C ASP A 258 4.97 -15.48 21.66
N VAL A 259 4.38 -15.49 22.85
CA VAL A 259 3.76 -14.31 23.48
C VAL A 259 4.80 -13.44 24.18
N GLY A 260 6.01 -13.97 24.43
CA GLY A 260 7.11 -13.24 25.05
C GLY A 260 6.76 -12.81 26.48
N ILE A 261 6.20 -13.73 27.26
CA ILE A 261 5.83 -13.49 28.67
C ILE A 261 7.11 -13.31 29.48
N THR A 262 7.61 -12.09 29.57
CA THR A 262 8.59 -11.70 30.59
C THR A 262 7.83 -11.36 31.87
N SER A 263 8.37 -11.71 33.04
CA SER A 263 7.77 -11.62 34.38
C SER A 263 7.28 -10.22 34.84
N SER A 264 7.34 -9.23 33.95
CA SER A 264 7.03 -7.81 34.17
C SER A 264 5.78 -7.30 33.41
N GLN A 265 5.06 -8.14 32.65
CA GLN A 265 3.85 -7.71 31.93
C GLN A 265 2.58 -7.85 32.79
N ILE A 266 2.25 -6.80 33.54
CA ILE A 266 1.17 -6.69 34.55
C ILE A 266 -0.27 -6.72 33.96
N LEU A 267 -0.46 -7.07 32.68
CA LEU A 267 -1.74 -6.90 31.95
C LEU A 267 -2.41 -8.19 31.47
N ILE A 268 -1.83 -9.36 31.70
CA ILE A 268 -2.41 -10.66 31.31
C ILE A 268 -2.93 -11.36 32.58
N PRO A 269 -4.19 -11.83 32.63
CA PRO A 269 -4.71 -12.60 33.77
C PRO A 269 -3.86 -13.84 34.06
N ASP A 270 -3.71 -14.19 35.34
CA ASP A 270 -2.91 -15.36 35.76
C ASP A 270 -3.40 -16.68 35.15
N SER A 271 -4.71 -16.83 34.93
CA SER A 271 -5.27 -18.01 34.26
C SER A 271 -4.75 -18.14 32.83
N GLN A 272 -4.75 -17.03 32.09
CA GLN A 272 -4.25 -16.98 30.72
C GLN A 272 -2.73 -17.23 30.65
N ILE A 273 -1.96 -16.75 31.62
CA ILE A 273 -0.51 -17.05 31.71
C ILE A 273 -0.29 -18.55 31.91
N LYS A 274 -1.00 -19.17 32.86
CA LYS A 274 -0.91 -20.62 33.11
C LYS A 274 -1.30 -21.43 31.88
N TRP A 275 -2.36 -21.02 31.20
CA TRP A 275 -2.81 -21.65 29.97
C TRP A 275 -1.76 -21.56 28.85
N ILE A 276 -1.17 -20.38 28.61
CA ILE A 276 -0.10 -20.22 27.64
C ILE A 276 1.10 -21.11 28.00
N HIS A 277 1.51 -21.15 29.26
CA HIS A 277 2.60 -22.03 29.70
C HIS A 277 2.29 -23.51 29.46
N SER A 278 1.06 -23.95 29.68
CA SER A 278 0.63 -25.32 29.38
C SER A 278 0.85 -25.69 27.91
N ILE A 279 0.50 -24.79 26.99
CA ILE A 279 0.74 -24.98 25.54
C ILE A 279 2.25 -25.03 25.25
N MET A 280 3.06 -24.14 25.86
CA MET A 280 4.50 -24.13 25.66
C MET A 280 5.17 -25.43 26.14
N ASP A 281 4.77 -25.92 27.32
CA ASP A 281 5.25 -27.21 27.87
C ASP A 281 4.85 -28.38 26.97
N GLN A 282 3.65 -28.33 26.38
CA GLN A 282 3.19 -29.33 25.42
C GLN A 282 4.05 -29.33 24.15
N LEU A 283 4.32 -28.17 23.56
CA LEU A 283 5.21 -28.07 22.39
C LEU A 283 6.59 -28.64 22.70
N GLN A 284 7.15 -28.30 23.87
CA GLN A 284 8.46 -28.78 24.29
C GLN A 284 8.49 -30.31 24.45
N ARG A 285 7.45 -30.91 25.05
CA ARG A 285 7.31 -32.38 25.16
C ARG A 285 7.28 -33.09 23.80
N GLN A 286 6.83 -32.39 22.76
CA GLN A 286 6.77 -32.89 21.39
C GLN A 286 8.02 -32.56 20.57
N GLY A 287 9.04 -31.95 21.19
CA GLY A 287 10.26 -31.52 20.50
C GLY A 287 10.05 -30.32 19.58
N LEU A 288 8.98 -29.55 19.77
CA LEU A 288 8.66 -28.35 19.00
C LEU A 288 9.02 -27.10 19.82
N ARG A 289 9.37 -26.02 19.12
CA ARG A 289 9.59 -24.70 19.74
C ARG A 289 8.50 -23.70 19.32
N PRO A 290 8.18 -22.71 20.17
CA PRO A 290 7.42 -21.56 19.74
C PRO A 290 8.25 -20.70 18.77
N ILE A 291 7.54 -19.95 17.93
CA ILE A 291 8.11 -19.04 16.93
C ILE A 291 8.14 -17.62 17.48
N PRO A 292 9.31 -17.02 17.70
CA PRO A 292 9.43 -15.61 18.04
C PRO A 292 8.74 -14.73 16.99
N GLU A 293 8.04 -13.69 17.45
CA GLU A 293 7.34 -12.75 16.58
C GLU A 293 8.23 -12.16 15.48
N ALA A 294 9.50 -11.87 15.80
CA ALA A 294 10.46 -11.31 14.85
C ALA A 294 10.75 -12.25 13.66
N GLU A 295 10.67 -13.57 13.85
CA GLU A 295 10.96 -14.54 12.78
C GLU A 295 9.99 -14.41 11.61
N ILE A 296 8.74 -13.99 11.84
CA ILE A 296 7.76 -13.76 10.76
C ILE A 296 8.27 -12.68 9.79
N GLY A 297 8.83 -11.60 10.32
CA GLY A 297 9.42 -10.55 9.49
C GLY A 297 10.71 -11.01 8.81
N LEU A 298 11.58 -11.72 9.55
CA LEU A 298 12.86 -12.21 9.03
C LEU A 298 12.67 -13.25 7.91
N ALA A 299 11.66 -14.12 8.02
CA ALA A 299 11.31 -15.09 6.99
C ALA A 299 11.00 -14.42 5.64
N VAL A 300 10.34 -13.26 5.67
CA VAL A 300 9.98 -12.48 4.47
C VAL A 300 11.20 -11.76 3.90
N ILE A 301 12.02 -11.18 4.77
CA ILE A 301 13.24 -10.46 4.41
C ILE A 301 14.24 -11.39 3.74
N PHE A 302 14.50 -12.55 4.36
CA PHE A 302 15.44 -13.55 3.87
C PHE A 302 14.81 -14.61 2.95
N MET A 303 13.50 -14.52 2.70
CA MET A 303 12.74 -15.39 1.80
C MET A 303 12.92 -16.89 2.11
N THR A 304 12.98 -17.24 3.38
CA THR A 304 13.08 -18.63 3.83
C THR A 304 12.27 -18.85 5.10
N THR A 305 11.56 -19.98 5.18
CA THR A 305 10.91 -20.44 6.41
C THR A 305 11.59 -21.67 7.04
N GLU A 306 12.74 -22.07 6.50
CA GLU A 306 13.56 -23.14 7.08
C GLU A 306 14.42 -22.59 8.20
N ASN A 307 15.00 -21.41 7.99
CA ASN A 307 15.81 -20.72 9.00
C ASN A 307 14.99 -19.86 9.97
N TYR A 308 13.72 -19.61 9.63
CA TYR A 308 12.80 -18.74 10.38
C TYR A 308 11.40 -19.35 10.35
N CYS A 309 10.65 -19.33 11.44
CA CYS A 309 9.32 -19.96 11.51
C CYS A 309 9.33 -21.47 11.25
N ASP A 310 10.41 -22.16 11.63
CA ASP A 310 10.46 -23.63 11.68
C ASP A 310 10.28 -24.11 13.13
N PRO A 311 9.14 -24.75 13.47
CA PRO A 311 8.89 -25.25 14.81
C PRO A 311 9.77 -26.44 15.19
N GLN A 312 10.41 -27.13 14.22
CA GLN A 312 11.36 -28.23 14.48
C GLN A 312 12.81 -27.76 14.46
N GLY A 313 13.07 -26.56 13.94
CA GLY A 313 14.40 -25.99 13.84
C GLY A 313 14.97 -25.67 15.21
N GLN A 314 16.28 -25.90 15.39
CA GLN A 314 16.98 -25.40 16.57
C GLN A 314 17.10 -23.88 16.47
N PRO A 315 17.01 -23.13 17.59
CA PRO A 315 17.24 -21.69 17.56
C PRO A 315 18.64 -21.42 16.98
N ASN A 316 18.70 -20.66 15.88
CA ASN A 316 19.97 -20.20 15.32
C ASN A 316 20.70 -19.42 16.43
N THR A 317 21.91 -19.86 16.76
CA THR A 317 22.80 -19.20 17.74
C THR A 317 23.36 -17.89 17.20
#